data_AF-A0A3B8Y269-F1
#
_entry.id   AF-A0A3B8Y269-F1
#
_cell.length_a   1.000
_cell.length_b   1.000
_cell.length_c   1.000
_cell.angle_alpha   90.00
_cell.angle_beta   90.00
_cell.angle_gamma   90.00
#
_symmetry.space_group_name_H-M   'P 1'
#
loop_
_entity.id
_entity.type
_entity.pdbx_description
1 polymer ?
#
loop_
_entity_poly.entity_id
_entity_poly.type
_entity_poly.pdbx_seq_one_letter_code
_entity_poly.pdbx_strand_id
1 'polypeptide(L)'
;GADLRGANLSGADLIKADLRRANLIEADLSGAEFTWADLGGPNVTGTIFTDSKGINNELKLDLIQRGAIFNDSPGNGSSVLIS
;
A
#
# COMPACT_ATOMS: atom_id res chain seq x y z
N GLY A 1 10.63 12.76 -1.61
CA GLY A 1 11.29 11.53 -1.16
C GLY A 1 11.76 10.79 -2.38
N ALA A 2 11.95 9.48 -2.27
CA ALA A 2 12.41 8.65 -3.39
C ALA A 2 11.33 8.51 -4.48
N ASP A 3 11.77 8.47 -5.73
CA ASP A 3 10.94 8.05 -6.86
C ASP A 3 11.12 6.54 -7.06
N LEU A 4 10.08 5.78 -6.73
CA LEU A 4 10.05 4.32 -6.77
C LEU A 4 8.91 3.83 -7.68
N ARG A 5 8.50 4.67 -8.64
CA ARG A 5 7.43 4.32 -9.58
C ARG A 5 7.77 3.04 -10.33
N GLY A 6 6.82 2.10 -10.37
CA GLY A 6 6.99 0.81 -11.04
C GLY A 6 8.08 -0.09 -10.44
N ALA A 7 8.64 0.26 -9.28
CA ALA A 7 9.68 -0.55 -8.65
C ALA A 7 9.11 -1.90 -8.20
N ASN A 8 9.88 -2.97 -8.38
CA ASN A 8 9.60 -4.25 -7.74
C ASN A 8 10.29 -4.28 -6.37
N LEU A 9 9.48 -4.23 -5.32
CA LEU A 9 9.86 -4.30 -3.91
C LEU A 9 9.13 -5.47 -3.22
N SER A 10 8.71 -6.47 -4.00
CA SER A 10 8.03 -7.64 -3.46
C SER A 10 8.90 -8.36 -2.42
N GLY A 11 8.31 -8.70 -1.28
CA GLY A 11 8.99 -9.34 -0.16
C GLY A 11 10.03 -8.48 0.56
N ALA A 12 10.12 -7.17 0.27
CA ALA A 12 11.08 -6.29 0.91
C ALA A 12 10.82 -6.15 2.43
N ASP A 13 11.90 -6.06 3.21
CA ASP A 13 11.85 -5.65 4.61
C ASP A 13 11.86 -4.12 4.68
N LEU A 14 10.72 -3.54 5.03
CA LEU A 14 10.51 -2.09 5.18
C LEU A 14 10.16 -1.74 6.64
N ILE A 15 10.58 -2.57 7.59
CA ILE A 15 10.38 -2.31 9.02
C ILE A 15 10.95 -0.94 9.39
N LYS A 16 10.13 -0.11 10.05
CA LYS A 16 10.48 1.27 10.45
C LYS A 16 10.85 2.23 9.30
N ALA A 17 10.58 1.89 8.05
CA ALA A 17 10.87 2.78 6.92
C ALA A 17 10.00 4.05 6.98
N ASP A 18 10.59 5.21 6.67
CA ASP A 18 9.84 6.46 6.44
C ASP A 18 9.52 6.60 4.95
N LEU A 19 8.26 6.34 4.59
CA LEU A 19 7.78 6.39 3.21
C LEU A 19 6.88 7.60 2.95
N ARG A 20 6.73 8.52 3.91
CA ARG A 20 5.77 9.65 3.83
C ARG A 20 5.87 10.53 2.59
N ARG A 21 7.02 10.54 1.92
CA ARG A 21 7.27 11.37 0.73
C ARG A 21 7.72 10.55 -0.48
N ALA A 22 7.52 9.24 -0.46
CA ALA A 22 7.87 8.36 -1.57
C ALA A 22 6.79 8.41 -2.67
N ASN A 23 7.23 8.25 -3.92
CA ASN A 23 6.34 8.01 -5.04
C ASN A 23 6.34 6.51 -5.36
N LEU A 24 5.27 5.81 -5.02
CA LEU A 24 5.13 4.36 -5.18
C LEU A 24 4.13 4.00 -6.28
N ILE A 25 3.74 4.94 -7.15
CA ILE A 25 2.78 4.67 -8.23
C ILE A 25 3.20 3.41 -9.00
N GLU A 26 2.27 2.46 -9.13
CA GLU A 26 2.48 1.18 -9.82
C GLU A 26 3.62 0.30 -9.28
N ALA A 27 4.15 0.58 -8.08
CA ALA A 27 5.15 -0.28 -7.46
C ALA A 27 4.52 -1.60 -6.95
N ASP A 28 5.30 -2.67 -7.02
CA ASP A 28 4.93 -3.97 -6.44
C ASP A 28 5.53 -4.09 -5.03
N LEU A 29 4.69 -4.04 -4.01
CA LEU A 29 5.03 -4.23 -2.59
C LEU A 29 4.39 -5.51 -2.03
N SER A 30 4.08 -6.47 -2.91
CA SER A 30 3.46 -7.71 -2.50
C SER A 30 4.35 -8.47 -1.52
N GLY A 31 3.78 -8.92 -0.40
CA GLY A 31 4.51 -9.67 0.63
C GLY A 31 5.52 -8.86 1.45
N ALA A 32 5.65 -7.55 1.23
CA ALA A 32 6.57 -6.71 1.98
C ALA A 32 6.14 -6.54 3.46
N GLU A 33 7.09 -6.28 4.35
CA GLU A 33 6.86 -6.11 5.79
C GLU A 33 6.94 -4.63 6.18
N PHE A 34 5.84 -4.09 6.73
CA PHE A 34 5.71 -2.67 7.10
C PHE A 34 5.58 -2.45 8.61
N THR A 35 5.97 -3.41 9.44
CA THR A 35 5.92 -3.22 10.91
C THR A 35 6.64 -1.92 11.31
N TRP A 36 5.88 -0.98 11.89
CA TRP A 36 6.30 0.37 12.29
C TRP A 36 6.76 1.30 11.15
N ALA A 37 6.50 0.98 9.89
CA ALA A 37 6.74 1.89 8.79
C ALA A 37 5.75 3.06 8.79
N ASP A 38 6.18 4.21 8.30
CA ASP A 38 5.33 5.40 8.14
C ASP A 38 4.82 5.51 6.69
N LEU A 39 3.56 5.11 6.50
CA LEU A 39 2.82 5.14 5.24
C LEU A 39 1.80 6.30 5.19
N GLY A 40 1.99 7.34 6.01
CA GLY A 40 1.03 8.45 6.15
C GLY A 40 0.93 9.40 4.95
N GLY A 41 1.86 9.34 3.99
CA GLY A 41 1.88 10.27 2.85
C GLY A 41 2.42 9.82 1.48
N PRO A 42 2.88 8.57 1.24
CA PRO A 42 3.30 8.21 -0.11
C PRO A 42 2.14 8.31 -1.09
N ASN A 43 2.48 8.58 -2.35
CA ASN A 43 1.54 8.36 -3.45
C ASN A 43 1.53 6.87 -3.79
N VAL A 44 0.37 6.22 -3.61
CA VAL A 44 0.20 4.77 -3.73
C VAL A 44 -0.78 4.35 -4.84
N THR A 45 -1.08 5.25 -5.79
CA THR A 45 -1.99 4.92 -6.89
C THR A 45 -1.46 3.72 -7.69
N GLY A 46 -2.24 2.64 -7.73
CA GLY A 46 -1.87 1.41 -8.43
C GLY A 46 -0.78 0.59 -7.73
N THR A 47 -0.34 0.97 -6.53
CA THR A 47 0.62 0.19 -5.75
C THR A 47 -0.01 -1.11 -5.27
N ILE A 48 0.69 -2.22 -5.43
CA ILE A 48 0.19 -3.55 -5.06
C ILE A 48 0.71 -3.91 -3.66
N PHE A 49 -0.20 -4.16 -2.71
CA PHE A 49 0.10 -4.52 -1.32
C PHE A 49 -0.39 -5.93 -0.95
N THR A 50 -0.66 -6.78 -1.95
CA THR A 50 -1.11 -8.18 -1.73
C THR A 50 -0.18 -8.91 -0.76
N ASP A 51 -0.74 -9.60 0.23
CA ASP A 51 0.02 -10.36 1.25
C ASP A 51 1.03 -9.55 2.08
N SER A 52 1.01 -8.21 1.98
CA SER A 52 1.86 -7.36 2.81
C SER A 52 1.48 -7.45 4.29
N LYS A 53 2.47 -7.24 5.14
CA LYS A 53 2.37 -7.41 6.59
C LYS A 53 2.62 -6.09 7.31
N GLY A 54 2.19 -6.00 8.57
CA GLY A 54 2.37 -4.79 9.37
C GLY A 54 1.43 -3.63 9.03
N ILE A 55 0.45 -3.84 8.14
CA ILE A 55 -0.61 -2.88 7.80
C ILE A 55 -1.88 -3.26 8.57
N ASN A 56 -2.40 -2.33 9.39
CA ASN A 56 -3.65 -2.52 10.11
C ASN A 56 -4.88 -2.18 9.23
N ASN A 57 -6.09 -2.54 9.67
CA ASN A 57 -7.31 -2.35 8.88
C ASN A 57 -7.62 -0.87 8.57
N GLU A 58 -7.33 0.05 9.48
CA GLU A 58 -7.58 1.48 9.28
C GLU A 58 -6.68 2.04 8.18
N LEU A 59 -5.37 1.77 8.28
CA LEU A 59 -4.39 2.17 7.28
C LEU A 59 -4.65 1.49 5.93
N LYS A 60 -5.08 0.21 5.94
CA LYS A 60 -5.45 -0.51 4.71
C LYS A 60 -6.60 0.20 3.98
N LEU A 61 -7.66 0.58 4.69
CA LEU A 61 -8.79 1.29 4.10
C LEU A 61 -8.39 2.65 3.52
N ASP A 62 -7.55 3.40 4.23
CA ASP A 62 -7.01 4.67 3.75
C ASP A 62 -6.11 4.48 2.51
N LEU A 63 -5.25 3.46 2.49
CA LEU A 63 -4.44 3.13 1.31
C LEU A 63 -5.31 2.76 0.10
N ILE A 64 -6.38 1.97 0.30
CA ILE A 64 -7.34 1.64 -0.76
C ILE A 64 -8.03 2.91 -1.28
N GLN A 65 -8.45 3.81 -0.40
CA GLN A 65 -9.02 5.12 -0.80
C GLN A 65 -8.02 5.97 -1.61
N ARG A 66 -6.72 5.82 -1.35
CA ARG A 66 -5.62 6.44 -2.11
C ARG A 66 -5.26 5.69 -3.40
N GLY A 67 -5.95 4.60 -3.73
CA GLY A 67 -5.79 3.84 -4.97
C GLY A 67 -4.84 2.65 -4.89
N ALA A 68 -4.49 2.19 -3.68
CA ALA A 68 -3.73 0.96 -3.49
C ALA A 68 -4.58 -0.29 -3.77
N ILE A 69 -3.90 -1.37 -4.16
CA ILE A 69 -4.52 -2.65 -4.51
C ILE A 69 -4.21 -3.70 -3.44
N PHE A 70 -5.24 -4.34 -2.90
CA PHE A 70 -5.15 -5.45 -1.94
C PHE A 70 -6.03 -6.63 -2.41
N ASN A 71 -5.43 -7.81 -2.62
CA ASN A 71 -6.15 -9.01 -3.10
C ASN A 71 -6.90 -9.79 -2.00
N ASP A 72 -6.73 -9.42 -0.74
CA ASP A 72 -7.37 -10.04 0.42
C ASP A 72 -8.59 -9.26 0.89
N SER A 73 -9.27 -8.52 -0.01
CA SER A 73 -10.45 -7.73 0.32
C SER A 73 -11.46 -8.59 1.08
N PRO A 74 -11.72 -8.30 2.39
CA PRO A 74 -12.73 -9.04 3.12
C PRO A 74 -14.06 -8.63 2.51
N GLY A 75 -14.79 -9.59 1.96
CA GLY A 75 -16.15 -9.36 1.50
C GLY A 75 -16.99 -8.78 2.64
N ASN A 76 -17.32 -7.49 2.54
CA ASN A 76 -18.64 -6.96 2.87
C ASN A 76 -18.87 -5.58 2.23
N GLY A 77 -19.60 -5.57 1.13
CA GLY A 77 -20.90 -4.88 1.14
C GLY A 77 -20.94 -3.36 1.00
N SER A 78 -20.11 -2.74 0.17
CA SER A 78 -20.52 -1.45 -0.41
C SER A 78 -20.08 -1.38 -1.86
N SER A 79 -21.07 -1.61 -2.74
CA SER A 79 -21.11 -0.95 -4.04
C SER A 79 -20.77 0.53 -3.84
N VAL A 80 -19.56 0.91 -4.18
CA VAL A 80 -19.33 2.22 -4.76
C VAL A 80 -19.17 1.98 -6.25
N LEU A 81 -20.31 1.70 -6.88
CA LEU A 81 -20.52 2.13 -8.26
C LEU A 81 -20.48 3.65 -8.18
N ILE A 82 -19.37 4.25 -8.59
CA ILE A 82 -19.39 5.66 -8.96
C ILE A 82 -20.01 5.68 -10.35
N SER A 83 -21.24 6.20 -10.44
CA SER A 83 -21.87 6.63 -11.69
C SER A 83 -21.10 7.79 -12.32
#